data_AF-B0ZXV2-F1
#
_entry.id   AF-B0ZXV2-F1
#
_cell.length_a   1.000
_cell.length_b   1.000
_cell.length_c   1.000
_cell.angle_alpha   90.00
_cell.angle_beta   90.00
_cell.angle_gamma   90.00
#
_symmetry.space_group_name_H-M   'P 1'
#
loop_
_entity.id
_entity.type
_entity.pdbx_description
1 polymer ?
#
loop_
_entity_poly.entity_id
_entity_poly.type
_entity_poly.pdbx_seq_one_letter_code
_entity_poly.pdbx_strand_id
1 'polypeptide(L)'
;SHFNPYSSLFAPSERKLIATSTTCWSIMFVSLIALSFVFGPLAVLKVYGVPYIIFVMWLDAVTYLHHHGHDEKLPWYRGKEWSYLRGGLTTIDRDYGIFN
;
A
#
# COMPACT_ATOMS: atom_id res chain seq x y z
N SER A 1 2.15 -15.98 4.20
CA SER A 1 2.23 -14.96 3.13
C SER A 1 0.85 -14.35 2.96
N HIS A 2 0.75 -13.06 2.62
CA HIS A 2 -0.53 -12.38 2.39
C HIS A 2 -1.36 -12.98 1.23
N PHE A 3 -0.71 -13.71 0.31
CA PHE A 3 -1.36 -14.40 -0.80
C PHE A 3 -1.84 -15.83 -0.46
N ASN A 4 -1.55 -16.33 0.74
CA ASN A 4 -1.99 -17.66 1.17
C ASN A 4 -3.23 -17.52 2.08
N PRO A 5 -4.41 -18.00 1.66
CA PRO A 5 -5.63 -17.97 2.50
C PRO A 5 -5.46 -18.65 3.86
N TYR A 6 -4.56 -19.63 3.98
CA TYR A 6 -4.30 -20.37 5.21
C TYR A 6 -3.17 -19.78 6.05
N SER A 7 -2.70 -18.57 5.72
CA SER A 7 -1.72 -17.85 6.53
C SER A 7 -2.28 -17.51 7.91
N SER A 8 -1.46 -17.58 8.95
CA SER A 8 -1.82 -17.21 10.33
C SER A 8 -2.10 -15.71 10.52
N LEU A 9 -1.99 -14.92 9.45
CA LEU A 9 -2.29 -13.49 9.43
C LEU A 9 -3.80 -13.20 9.37
N PHE A 10 -4.61 -14.17 8.95
CA PHE A 10 -6.03 -13.97 8.64
C PHE A 10 -6.91 -14.91 9.44
N ALA A 11 -8.11 -14.45 9.79
CA ALA A 11 -9.13 -15.29 10.39
C ALA A 11 -9.68 -16.31 9.36
N PRO A 12 -10.15 -17.49 9.80
CA PRO A 12 -10.74 -18.47 8.89
C PRO A 12 -11.89 -17.94 8.02
N SER A 13 -12.65 -16.95 8.50
CA SER A 13 -13.74 -16.29 7.76
C SER A 13 -13.26 -15.46 6.56
N GLU A 14 -12.01 -14.97 6.59
CA GLU A 14 -11.45 -14.07 5.56
C GLU A 14 -10.84 -14.84 4.38
N ARG A 15 -10.68 -16.16 4.48
CA ARG A 15 -10.00 -17.01 3.48
C ARG A 15 -10.50 -16.80 2.07
N LYS A 16 -11.82 -16.70 1.90
CA LYS A 16 -12.43 -16.48 0.58
C LYS A 16 -12.07 -15.10 0.03
N LEU A 17 -12.00 -14.08 0.88
CA LEU A 17 -11.60 -12.73 0.48
C LEU A 17 -10.15 -12.71 0.01
N ILE A 18 -9.25 -13.41 0.70
CA ILE A 18 -7.85 -13.54 0.31
C ILE A 18 -7.69 -14.27 -1.01
N ALA A 19 -8.43 -15.36 -1.23
CA ALA A 19 -8.41 -16.09 -2.49
C ALA A 19 -8.92 -15.22 -3.66
N THR A 20 -10.02 -14.50 -3.44
CA THR A 20 -10.59 -13.59 -4.44
C THR A 20 -9.63 -12.44 -4.77
N SER A 21 -9.09 -11.75 -3.77
CA SER A 21 -8.18 -10.62 -3.98
C SER A 21 -6.90 -11.05 -4.68
N THR A 22 -6.33 -12.19 -4.30
CA THR A 22 -5.16 -12.79 -4.95
C THR A 22 -5.47 -13.10 -6.42
N THR A 23 -6.62 -13.68 -6.71
CA THR A 23 -7.05 -14.01 -8.07
C THR A 23 -7.21 -12.75 -8.92
N CYS A 24 -7.91 -11.73 -8.41
CA CYS A 24 -8.08 -10.45 -9.10
C CYS A 24 -6.74 -9.77 -9.39
N TRP A 25 -5.81 -9.80 -8.44
CA TRP A 25 -4.48 -9.23 -8.62
C TRP A 25 -3.68 -9.98 -9.68
N SER A 26 -3.72 -11.32 -9.69
CA SER A 26 -3.07 -12.13 -10.72
C SER A 26 -3.65 -11.87 -12.11
N ILE A 27 -4.98 -11.75 -12.23
CA ILE A 27 -5.64 -11.40 -13.50
C ILE A 27 -5.16 -10.04 -14.00
N MET A 28 -5.09 -9.03 -13.11
CA MET A 28 -4.61 -7.71 -13.46
C MET A 28 -3.16 -7.76 -13.96
N PHE A 29 -2.27 -8.45 -13.23
CA PHE A 29 -0.87 -8.58 -13.61
C PHE A 29 -0.67 -9.29 -14.97
N VAL A 30 -1.38 -10.40 -15.19
CA VAL A 30 -1.36 -11.11 -16.49
C VAL A 30 -1.91 -10.23 -17.60
N SER A 31 -2.95 -9.45 -17.34
CA SER A 31 -3.52 -8.51 -18.32
C SER A 31 -2.51 -7.44 -18.73
N LEU A 32 -1.75 -6.87 -17.79
CA LEU A 32 -0.69 -5.90 -18.10
C LEU A 32 0.44 -6.53 -18.93
N ILE A 33 0.83 -7.76 -18.62
CA ILE A 33 1.80 -8.49 -19.44
C ILE A 33 1.26 -8.70 -20.85
N ALA A 34 0.03 -9.18 -21.00
CA ALA A 34 -0.59 -9.38 -22.31
C ALA A 34 -0.66 -8.06 -23.11
N LEU A 35 -1.09 -6.96 -22.47
CA LEU A 35 -1.12 -5.63 -23.08
C LEU A 35 0.28 -5.15 -23.49
N SER A 36 1.33 -5.54 -22.76
CA SER A 36 2.70 -5.19 -23.11
C SER A 36 3.16 -5.85 -24.43
N PHE A 37 2.64 -7.03 -24.76
CA PHE A 37 2.89 -7.67 -26.06
C PHE A 37 2.06 -7.05 -27.19
N VAL A 38 0.85 -6.55 -26.91
CA VAL A 38 -0.03 -5.95 -27.92
C VAL A 38 0.36 -4.50 -28.25
N PHE A 39 0.62 -3.68 -27.23
CA PHE A 39 0.85 -2.24 -27.35
C PHE A 39 2.31 -1.84 -27.13
N GLY A 40 3.17 -2.79 -26.78
CA GLY A 40 4.56 -2.56 -26.43
C GLY A 40 4.76 -2.27 -24.93
N PRO A 41 5.87 -2.75 -24.33
CA PRO A 41 6.12 -2.59 -22.91
C PRO A 41 6.31 -1.13 -22.48
N LEU A 42 6.86 -0.29 -23.36
CA LEU A 42 7.04 1.14 -23.08
C LEU A 42 5.71 1.90 -22.99
N ALA A 43 4.71 1.51 -23.78
CA ALA A 43 3.38 2.11 -23.71
C ALA A 43 2.71 1.79 -22.36
N VAL A 44 2.71 0.51 -21.96
CA VAL A 44 2.18 0.07 -20.66
C VAL A 44 2.94 0.69 -19.49
N LEU A 45 4.28 0.74 -19.56
CA LEU A 45 5.09 1.41 -18.54
C LEU A 45 4.70 2.88 -18.40
N LYS A 46 4.51 3.61 -19.51
CA LYS A 46 4.15 5.02 -19.49
C LYS A 46 2.77 5.28 -18.90
N VAL A 47 1.76 4.49 -19.27
CA VAL A 47 0.37 4.76 -18.86
C VAL A 47 -0.03 4.10 -17.54
N TYR A 48 0.68 3.06 -17.12
CA TYR A 48 0.37 2.32 -15.89
C TYR A 48 1.53 2.32 -14.90
N GLY A 49 2.72 1.90 -15.33
CA GLY A 49 3.87 1.71 -14.43
C GLY A 49 4.35 3.02 -13.78
N VAL A 50 4.58 4.06 -14.57
CA VAL A 50 5.05 5.37 -14.07
C VAL A 50 4.03 6.00 -13.12
N PRO A 51 2.73 6.13 -13.46
CA PRO A 51 1.73 6.62 -12.52
C PRO A 51 1.63 5.79 -11.24
N TYR A 52 1.71 4.45 -11.35
CA TYR A 52 1.68 3.56 -10.19
C TYR A 52 2.87 3.80 -9.26
N ILE A 53 4.09 3.92 -9.80
CA ILE A 53 5.29 4.21 -9.00
C ILE A 53 5.18 5.56 -8.30
N ILE A 54 4.72 6.61 -9.00
CA ILE A 54 4.49 7.93 -8.40
C ILE A 54 3.48 7.83 -7.25
N PHE A 55 2.38 7.11 -7.46
CA PHE A 55 1.37 6.90 -6.43
C PHE A 55 1.90 6.16 -5.21
N VAL A 56 2.67 5.08 -5.39
CA VAL A 56 3.29 4.35 -4.27
C VAL A 56 4.28 5.23 -3.52
N MET A 57 5.17 5.93 -4.22
CA MET A 57 6.13 6.85 -3.59
C MET A 57 5.41 7.96 -2.81
N TRP A 58 4.32 8.49 -3.36
CA TRP A 58 3.52 9.49 -2.68
C TRP A 58 2.86 8.93 -1.42
N LEU A 59 2.20 7.77 -1.50
CA LEU A 59 1.59 7.10 -0.35
C LEU A 59 2.63 6.81 0.75
N ASP A 60 3.80 6.30 0.38
CA ASP A 60 4.88 6.04 1.34
C ASP A 60 5.38 7.33 1.99
N ALA A 61 5.58 8.39 1.19
CA ALA A 61 6.03 9.68 1.68
C ALA A 61 5.02 10.29 2.66
N VAL A 62 3.73 10.34 2.30
CA VAL A 62 2.72 10.91 3.20
C VAL A 62 2.56 10.06 4.45
N THR A 63 2.55 8.72 4.34
CA THR A 63 2.47 7.84 5.51
C THR A 63 3.66 8.06 6.44
N TYR A 64 4.88 8.12 5.89
CA TYR A 64 6.07 8.41 6.67
C TYR A 64 5.96 9.76 7.37
N LEU A 65 5.61 10.82 6.66
CA LEU A 65 5.49 12.16 7.23
C LEU A 65 4.42 12.22 8.32
N HIS A 66 3.24 11.64 8.13
CA HIS A 66 2.19 11.69 9.14
C HIS A 66 2.57 10.91 10.42
N HIS A 67 3.45 9.90 10.31
CA HIS A 67 3.89 9.12 11.47
C HIS A 67 5.26 9.55 12.07
N HIS A 68 5.95 10.55 11.50
CA HIS A 68 7.28 10.99 11.95
C HIS A 68 7.41 12.51 12.01
N GLY A 69 7.28 13.13 13.17
CA GLY A 69 7.58 14.56 13.32
C GLY A 69 9.06 14.86 13.60
N HIS A 70 9.52 16.03 13.14
CA HIS A 70 10.88 16.53 13.37
C HIS A 70 10.94 17.29 14.71
N ASP A 71 10.12 18.34 14.84
CA ASP A 71 9.99 19.15 16.06
C ASP A 71 9.03 18.47 17.06
N GLU A 72 7.89 17.99 16.58
CA GLU A 72 6.92 17.24 17.37
C GLU A 72 7.19 15.73 17.30
N LYS A 73 7.88 15.20 18.31
CA LYS A 73 8.17 13.76 18.34
C LYS A 73 6.92 12.95 18.63
N LEU A 74 6.67 11.94 17.81
CA LEU A 74 5.61 10.97 18.00
C LEU A 74 6.12 9.66 18.64
N PRO A 75 5.37 9.05 19.57
CA PRO A 75 5.75 7.79 20.18
C PRO A 75 5.72 6.65 19.15
N TRP A 76 6.85 5.94 19.00
CA TRP A 76 6.92 4.82 18.05
C TRP A 76 6.74 3.47 18.75
N TYR A 77 5.51 2.98 18.74
CA TYR A 77 5.16 1.72 19.38
C TYR A 77 5.67 0.51 18.59
N ARG A 78 6.28 -0.44 19.30
CA ARG A 78 6.80 -1.70 18.75
C ARG A 78 6.45 -2.87 19.65
N GLY A 79 6.41 -4.07 19.09
CA GLY A 79 6.15 -5.30 19.84
C GLY A 79 4.82 -5.23 20.60
N LYS A 80 4.86 -5.49 21.92
CA LYS A 80 3.66 -5.51 22.77
C LYS A 80 3.03 -4.13 23.02
N GLU A 81 3.77 -3.04 22.79
CA GLU A 81 3.25 -1.69 22.96
C GLU A 81 2.40 -1.23 21.77
N TRP A 82 2.54 -1.89 20.63
CA TRP A 82 1.82 -1.56 19.41
C TRP A 82 0.41 -2.16 19.44
N SER A 83 -0.57 -1.35 19.04
CA SER A 83 -1.93 -1.80 18.73
C SER A 83 -2.46 -0.98 17.56
N TYR A 84 -3.45 -1.51 16.85
CA TYR A 84 -4.09 -0.79 15.72
C TYR A 84 -4.58 0.59 16.15
N LEU A 85 -5.24 0.69 17.31
CA LEU A 85 -5.73 1.96 17.85
C LEU A 85 -4.59 2.95 18.14
N ARG A 86 -3.55 2.51 18.85
CA ARG A 86 -2.40 3.39 19.16
C ARG A 86 -1.67 3.83 17.90
N GLY A 87 -1.50 2.94 16.93
CA GLY A 87 -0.90 3.27 15.64
C GLY A 87 -1.72 4.32 14.88
N GLY A 88 -3.04 4.14 14.81
CA GLY A 88 -3.94 5.08 14.13
C GLY A 88 -4.06 6.44 14.80
N LEU A 89 -3.93 6.52 16.13
CA LEU A 89 -3.97 7.79 16.88
C LEU A 89 -2.62 8.52 16.93
N THR A 90 -1.54 7.88 16.46
CA THR A 90 -0.20 8.47 16.44
C THR A 90 0.14 8.98 15.05
N THR A 91 -0.63 9.96 14.61
CA THR A 91 -0.41 10.71 13.38
C THR A 91 -0.48 12.20 13.65
N ILE A 92 0.26 12.98 12.87
CA ILE A 92 0.15 14.44 12.82
C ILE A 92 -0.25 14.85 11.41
N ASP A 93 -1.20 15.79 11.32
CA ASP A 93 -1.57 16.38 10.06
C ASP A 93 -0.44 17.29 9.56
N ARG A 94 -0.21 17.25 8.25
CA ARG A 94 0.84 18.05 7.61
C ARG A 94 0.23 19.25 6.91
N ASP A 95 0.80 20.41 7.19
CA ASP A 95 0.57 21.64 6.44
C ASP A 95 1.44 21.59 5.17
N TYR A 96 0.79 21.48 4.00
CA TYR A 96 1.43 21.48 2.69
C TYR A 96 1.56 22.88 2.06
N GLY A 97 1.36 23.93 2.85
CA GLY A 97 1.45 25.32 2.44
C GLY A 97 0.44 25.66 1.36
N ILE A 98 0.94 26.05 0.18
CA ILE A 98 0.11 26.46 -0.97
C ILE A 98 -0.70 25.32 -1.60
N PHE A 99 -0.46 24.07 -1.17
CA PHE A 99 -1.16 22.88 -1.64
C PHE A 99 -2.23 22.36 -0.67
N ASN A 100 -2.46 23.02 0.45
CA ASN A 100 -3.62 22.74 1.31
C ASN A 100 -4.94 23.17 0.65
#